data_AF-A0A662WCA4-F1
#
_entry.id   AF-A0A662WCA4-F1
#
_cell.length_a   1.000
_cell.length_b   1.000
_cell.length_c   1.000
_cell.angle_alpha   90.00
_cell.angle_beta   90.00
_cell.angle_gamma   90.00
#
_symmetry.space_group_name_H-M   'P 1'
#
loop_
_entity.id
_entity.type
_entity.pdbx_description
1 polymer ?
#
loop_
_entity_poly.entity_id
_entity_poly.type
_entity_poly.pdbx_seq_one_letter_code
_entity_poly.pdbx_strand_id
1 'polypeptide(L)'
;MSVAATSTRYLSSQAVPSESPQQRRKCVAYRLGRVDYETAWDWQKQLIQQRVLALRAGESVEKDVALLLEHPSVYTLGRGGTMANVKFDPEKDHVKLVRVDRGGEVTFHGPGQVVVYPILDLTQHKKDLHWYLRQVEEVVIRTLAKFGIQGERVDGLTGVWVEEKPGSGDEEHRKGNYEREMRKICAVGTHASRWITMHGFALNVTTDLRGFDRIIPCGIDDRAVTSIERLRPDVTIKDVQDAAIEAIGEVFHLDMEDIEAKTPL
;
A
#
# COMPACT_ATOMS: atom_id res chain seq x y z
N MET A 1 -69.33 -19.41 -14.13
CA MET A 1 -68.57 -18.13 -14.06
C MET A 1 -68.53 -17.73 -12.59
N SER A 2 -67.65 -18.34 -11.77
CA SER A 2 -66.29 -17.89 -11.43
C SER A 2 -66.19 -16.41 -11.07
N VAL A 3 -66.16 -16.10 -9.76
CA VAL A 3 -65.41 -14.96 -9.21
C VAL A 3 -64.84 -15.39 -7.86
N ALA A 4 -63.53 -15.24 -7.72
CA ALA A 4 -62.68 -15.82 -6.70
C ALA A 4 -62.72 -15.07 -5.35
N ALA A 5 -62.57 -15.81 -4.26
CA ALA A 5 -62.28 -15.29 -2.93
C ALA A 5 -60.80 -14.83 -2.86
N THR A 6 -60.57 -13.56 -2.56
CA THR A 6 -59.23 -12.99 -2.34
C THR A 6 -58.91 -13.06 -0.84
N SER A 7 -58.05 -14.00 -0.45
CA SER A 7 -57.48 -14.10 0.90
C SER A 7 -56.25 -13.19 0.97
N THR A 8 -56.37 -12.06 1.66
CA THR A 8 -55.24 -11.17 1.94
C THR A 8 -54.43 -11.77 3.09
N ARG A 9 -53.32 -12.44 2.76
CA ARG A 9 -52.32 -12.86 3.75
C ARG A 9 -51.49 -11.65 4.16
N TYR A 10 -51.60 -11.23 5.42
CA TYR A 10 -50.63 -10.34 6.05
C TYR A 10 -49.29 -11.07 6.13
N LEU A 11 -48.30 -10.64 5.34
CA LEU A 11 -46.91 -11.03 5.51
C LEU A 11 -46.38 -10.28 6.74
N SER A 12 -46.11 -11.00 7.83
CA SER A 12 -45.36 -10.46 8.96
C SER A 12 -43.97 -10.07 8.46
N SER A 13 -43.62 -8.79 8.52
CA SER A 13 -42.24 -8.34 8.34
C SER A 13 -41.41 -8.94 9.46
N GLN A 14 -40.67 -10.01 9.18
CA GLN A 14 -39.58 -10.42 10.05
C GLN A 14 -38.56 -9.29 10.02
N ALA A 15 -38.39 -8.61 11.16
CA ALA A 15 -37.31 -7.67 11.36
C ALA A 15 -35.99 -8.41 11.10
N VAL A 16 -35.22 -7.91 10.13
CA VAL A 16 -33.84 -8.35 9.91
C VAL A 16 -33.09 -8.10 11.22
N PRO A 17 -32.39 -9.09 11.80
CA PRO A 17 -31.60 -8.86 12.99
C PRO A 17 -30.57 -7.77 12.68
N SER A 18 -30.61 -6.66 13.40
CA SER A 18 -29.52 -5.69 13.35
C SER A 18 -28.28 -6.39 13.87
N GLU A 19 -27.30 -6.63 12.99
CA GLU A 19 -25.97 -7.08 13.39
C GLU A 19 -25.46 -6.12 14.47
N SER A 20 -25.18 -6.66 15.66
CA SER A 20 -24.45 -5.94 16.69
C SER A 20 -23.15 -5.42 16.08
N PRO A 21 -22.72 -4.17 16.31
CA PRO A 21 -21.49 -3.64 15.75
C PRO A 21 -20.35 -4.60 16.09
N GLN A 22 -19.81 -5.27 15.07
CA GLN A 22 -18.68 -6.16 15.26
C GLN A 22 -17.54 -5.28 15.79
N GLN A 23 -17.07 -5.56 17.00
CA GLN A 23 -16.06 -4.74 17.66
C GLN A 23 -14.83 -4.67 16.75
N ARG A 24 -14.47 -3.45 16.31
CA ARG A 24 -13.33 -3.25 15.42
C ARG A 24 -12.07 -3.73 16.11
N ARG A 25 -11.24 -4.46 15.38
CA ARG A 25 -9.93 -4.91 15.85
C ARG A 25 -9.00 -3.70 15.95
N LYS A 26 -8.22 -3.62 17.02
CA LYS A 26 -7.25 -2.55 17.22
C LYS A 26 -6.07 -2.69 16.27
N CYS A 27 -5.57 -1.57 15.77
CA CYS A 27 -4.33 -1.49 15.00
C CYS A 27 -3.52 -0.29 15.47
N VAL A 28 -2.24 -0.51 15.77
CA VAL A 28 -1.34 0.57 16.18
C VAL A 28 -0.49 1.00 14.98
N ALA A 29 -0.62 2.26 14.60
CA ALA A 29 0.18 2.92 13.58
C ALA A 29 1.41 3.56 14.22
N TYR A 30 2.60 3.01 13.93
CA TYR A 30 3.87 3.56 14.41
C TYR A 30 4.46 4.49 13.36
N ARG A 31 4.59 5.77 13.70
CA ARG A 31 5.36 6.75 12.94
C ARG A 31 6.82 6.66 13.40
N LEU A 32 7.69 6.24 12.49
CA LEU A 32 9.07 5.84 12.83
C LEU A 32 10.13 6.80 12.27
N GLY A 33 9.71 7.87 11.61
CA GLY A 33 10.59 8.79 10.91
C GLY A 33 11.39 8.09 9.80
N ARG A 34 12.70 8.37 9.72
CA ARG A 34 13.59 7.77 8.72
C ARG A 34 14.34 6.58 9.28
N VAL A 35 14.21 5.43 8.63
CA VAL A 35 14.74 4.14 9.10
C VAL A 35 15.52 3.46 7.98
N ASP A 36 16.67 2.85 8.28
CA ASP A 36 17.37 2.00 7.31
C ASP A 36 16.47 0.82 6.87
N TYR A 37 16.58 0.46 5.59
CA TYR A 37 15.69 -0.54 4.98
C TYR A 37 15.77 -1.90 5.68
N GLU A 38 16.97 -2.38 5.99
CA GLU A 38 17.14 -3.72 6.57
C GLU A 38 16.68 -3.75 8.02
N THR A 39 16.87 -2.65 8.75
CA THR A 39 16.33 -2.48 10.12
C THR A 39 14.80 -2.60 10.11
N ALA A 40 14.12 -1.85 9.24
CA ALA A 40 12.66 -1.93 9.14
C ALA A 40 12.19 -3.30 8.66
N TRP A 41 12.92 -3.94 7.74
CA TRP A 41 12.61 -5.29 7.27
C TRP A 41 12.73 -6.33 8.38
N ASP A 42 13.74 -6.22 9.25
CA ASP A 42 13.89 -7.10 10.41
C ASP A 42 12.79 -6.90 11.44
N TRP A 43 12.33 -5.67 11.68
CA TRP A 43 11.14 -5.43 12.50
C TRP A 43 9.89 -6.11 11.94
N GLN A 44 9.67 -6.04 10.62
CA GLN A 44 8.55 -6.74 9.99
C GLN A 44 8.63 -8.26 10.18
N LYS A 45 9.82 -8.86 10.01
CA LYS A 45 10.03 -10.29 10.23
C LYS A 45 9.75 -10.69 11.68
N GLN A 46 10.19 -9.90 12.64
CA GLN A 46 9.95 -10.14 14.07
C GLN A 46 8.46 -10.04 14.41
N LEU A 47 7.76 -9.01 13.90
CA LEU A 47 6.32 -8.85 14.08
C LEU A 47 5.51 -10.00 13.47
N ILE A 48 5.92 -10.53 12.32
CA ILE A 48 5.33 -11.74 11.73
C ILE A 48 5.61 -12.94 12.63
N GLN A 49 6.86 -13.14 13.07
CA GLN A 49 7.24 -14.30 13.88
C GLN A 49 6.43 -14.35 15.18
N GLN A 50 6.28 -13.23 15.87
CA GLN A 50 5.45 -13.11 17.07
C GLN A 50 4.00 -13.55 16.80
N ARG A 51 3.39 -13.07 15.71
CA ARG A 51 2.00 -13.42 15.32
C ARG A 51 1.86 -14.89 14.94
N VAL A 52 2.82 -15.44 14.20
CA VAL A 52 2.82 -16.85 13.81
C VAL A 52 2.96 -17.78 15.03
N LEU A 53 3.77 -17.39 16.02
CA LEU A 53 3.90 -18.15 17.26
C LEU A 53 2.60 -18.12 18.08
N ALA A 54 1.96 -16.97 18.23
CA ALA A 54 0.65 -16.84 18.88
C ALA A 54 -0.40 -17.74 18.19
N LEU A 55 -0.52 -17.66 16.85
CA LEU A 55 -1.44 -18.51 16.10
C LEU A 55 -1.20 -20.01 16.30
N ARG A 56 0.07 -20.45 16.38
CA ARG A 56 0.42 -21.86 16.63
C ARG A 56 0.07 -22.32 18.04
N ALA A 57 0.09 -21.41 19.02
CA ALA A 57 -0.32 -21.66 20.39
C ALA A 57 -1.86 -21.65 20.56
N GLY A 58 -2.62 -21.33 19.50
CA GLY A 58 -4.06 -21.13 19.60
C GLY A 58 -4.44 -19.78 20.23
N GLU A 59 -3.48 -18.86 20.31
CA GLU A 59 -3.67 -17.51 20.82
C GLU A 59 -3.87 -16.52 19.65
N SER A 60 -4.44 -15.37 19.95
CA SER A 60 -4.52 -14.24 19.02
C SER A 60 -3.69 -13.09 19.58
N VAL A 61 -2.95 -12.40 18.72
CA VAL A 61 -2.36 -11.11 19.09
C VAL A 61 -3.50 -10.10 19.24
N GLU A 62 -3.44 -9.26 20.28
CA GLU A 62 -4.52 -8.32 20.62
C GLU A 62 -4.72 -7.25 19.53
N LYS A 63 -3.65 -6.89 18.81
CA LYS A 63 -3.64 -5.79 17.86
C LYS A 63 -2.84 -6.08 16.59
N ASP A 64 -3.29 -5.49 15.49
CA ASP A 64 -2.48 -5.37 14.28
C ASP A 64 -1.57 -4.15 14.35
N VAL A 65 -0.64 -4.05 13.40
CA VAL A 65 0.37 -2.99 13.38
C VAL A 65 0.49 -2.43 11.97
N ALA A 66 0.62 -1.11 11.85
CA ALA A 66 1.04 -0.45 10.63
C ALA A 66 2.32 0.34 10.91
N LEU A 67 3.36 0.13 10.12
CA LEU A 67 4.61 0.90 10.22
C LEU A 67 4.60 2.00 9.17
N LEU A 68 4.74 3.26 9.56
CA LEU A 68 4.85 4.41 8.67
C LEU A 68 6.22 5.04 8.81
N LEU A 69 6.95 5.14 7.70
CA LEU A 69 8.34 5.58 7.71
C LEU A 69 8.78 6.12 6.35
N GLU A 70 9.98 6.68 6.33
CA GLU A 70 10.77 6.92 5.12
C GLU A 70 12.04 6.07 5.17
N HIS A 71 12.58 5.74 4.00
CA HIS A 71 13.91 5.13 3.89
C HIS A 71 14.94 6.15 3.39
N PRO A 72 16.22 6.07 3.83
CA PRO A 72 17.33 6.55 3.03
C PRO A 72 17.29 5.93 1.63
N SER A 73 17.95 6.58 0.66
CA SER A 73 17.97 6.10 -0.74
C SER A 73 18.41 4.64 -0.84
N VAL A 74 17.54 3.79 -1.36
CA VAL A 74 17.77 2.35 -1.49
C VAL A 74 16.95 1.79 -2.66
N TYR A 75 17.54 0.84 -3.37
CA TYR A 75 16.83 0.03 -4.35
C TYR A 75 16.51 -1.32 -3.76
N THR A 76 15.33 -1.85 -4.07
CA THR A 76 14.94 -3.19 -3.63
C THR A 76 14.52 -4.04 -4.82
N LEU A 77 14.98 -5.28 -4.86
CA LEU A 77 14.71 -6.24 -5.92
C LEU A 77 13.79 -7.34 -5.38
N GLY A 78 12.51 -7.28 -5.73
CA GLY A 78 11.50 -8.26 -5.31
C GLY A 78 11.66 -9.63 -5.98
N ARG A 79 10.76 -10.57 -5.64
CA ARG A 79 10.81 -11.97 -6.12
C ARG A 79 10.76 -12.10 -7.64
N GLY A 80 10.01 -11.23 -8.32
CA GLY A 80 9.92 -11.21 -9.79
C GLY A 80 11.03 -10.39 -10.45
N GLY A 81 11.86 -9.71 -9.67
CA GLY A 81 12.87 -8.79 -10.20
C GLY A 81 14.09 -9.51 -10.76
N THR A 82 14.68 -8.93 -11.80
CA THR A 82 15.93 -9.37 -12.40
C THR A 82 16.92 -8.20 -12.48
N MET A 83 18.21 -8.49 -12.59
CA MET A 83 19.22 -7.45 -12.81
C MET A 83 19.10 -6.77 -14.18
N ALA A 84 18.37 -7.35 -15.14
CA ALA A 84 18.12 -6.72 -16.44
C ALA A 84 17.34 -5.40 -16.33
N ASN A 85 16.57 -5.24 -15.25
CA ASN A 85 15.81 -4.02 -14.97
C ASN A 85 16.58 -3.02 -14.08
N VAL A 86 17.87 -3.26 -13.83
CA VAL A 86 18.76 -2.40 -13.05
C VAL A 86 19.78 -1.77 -14.00
N LYS A 87 19.76 -0.44 -14.14
CA LYS A 87 20.60 0.31 -15.10
C LYS A 87 21.97 0.72 -14.50
N PHE A 88 22.41 0.05 -13.44
CA PHE A 88 23.63 0.35 -12.69
C PHE A 88 24.26 -0.91 -12.11
N ASP A 89 25.53 -0.82 -11.74
CA ASP A 89 26.27 -1.87 -11.04
C ASP A 89 26.33 -1.52 -9.55
N PRO A 90 25.63 -2.24 -8.66
CA PRO A 90 25.54 -1.88 -7.24
C PRO A 90 26.90 -1.76 -6.54
N GLU A 91 27.88 -2.59 -6.92
CA GLU A 91 29.20 -2.60 -6.31
C GLU A 91 30.06 -1.45 -6.82
N LYS A 92 30.08 -1.22 -8.13
CA LYS A 92 30.90 -0.16 -8.75
C LYS A 92 30.35 1.24 -8.49
N ASP A 93 29.03 1.39 -8.51
CA ASP A 93 28.38 2.69 -8.34
C ASP A 93 28.10 3.02 -6.86
N HIS A 94 28.47 2.12 -5.94
CA HIS A 94 28.25 2.24 -4.50
C HIS A 94 26.79 2.54 -4.14
N VAL A 95 25.87 1.83 -4.78
CA VAL A 95 24.41 2.01 -4.61
C VAL A 95 23.83 0.81 -3.89
N LYS A 96 23.11 1.05 -2.79
CA LYS A 96 22.44 0.00 -2.02
C LYS A 96 21.31 -0.63 -2.85
N LEU A 97 21.47 -1.92 -3.17
CA LEU A 97 20.44 -2.77 -3.78
C LEU A 97 20.20 -3.99 -2.89
N VAL A 98 18.99 -4.13 -2.36
CA VAL A 98 18.62 -5.22 -1.44
C VAL A 98 17.65 -6.19 -2.12
N ARG A 99 17.99 -7.48 -2.17
CA ARG A 99 17.06 -8.52 -2.66
C ARG A 99 16.10 -8.93 -1.54
N VAL A 100 14.80 -8.92 -1.85
CA VAL A 100 13.72 -9.03 -0.86
C VAL A 100 12.61 -9.98 -1.32
N ASP A 101 11.75 -10.38 -0.39
CA ASP A 101 10.70 -11.39 -0.57
C ASP A 101 9.31 -10.85 -0.95
N ARG A 102 9.17 -9.52 -1.10
CA ARG A 102 7.94 -8.92 -1.65
C ARG A 102 7.66 -9.37 -3.09
N GLY A 103 6.39 -9.34 -3.47
CA GLY A 103 5.99 -9.38 -4.87
C GLY A 103 6.53 -8.20 -5.68
N GLY A 104 6.42 -8.31 -7.00
CA GLY A 104 6.90 -7.31 -7.94
C GLY A 104 8.41 -7.39 -8.22
N GLU A 105 8.89 -6.43 -9.00
CA GLU A 105 10.26 -6.38 -9.50
C GLU A 105 11.14 -5.40 -8.71
N VAL A 106 12.03 -4.67 -9.38
CA VAL A 106 12.84 -3.60 -8.81
C VAL A 106 12.01 -2.36 -8.49
N THR A 107 12.33 -1.67 -7.40
CA THR A 107 11.80 -0.34 -7.09
C THR A 107 12.82 0.50 -6.34
N PHE A 108 12.53 1.79 -6.17
CA PHE A 108 13.33 2.75 -5.44
C PHE A 108 12.54 3.29 -4.23
N HIS A 109 13.25 3.45 -3.12
CA HIS A 109 12.80 4.19 -1.95
C HIS A 109 13.80 5.29 -1.60
N GLY A 110 13.32 6.41 -1.07
CA GLY A 110 14.18 7.49 -0.62
C GLY A 110 13.44 8.53 0.21
N PRO A 111 14.15 9.56 0.69
CA PRO A 111 13.54 10.69 1.39
C PRO A 111 12.39 11.31 0.62
N GLY A 112 11.36 11.74 1.34
CA GLY A 112 10.14 12.30 0.76
C GLY A 112 9.15 11.25 0.24
N GLN A 113 9.41 9.95 0.44
CA GLN A 113 8.50 8.86 0.09
C GLN A 113 7.89 8.26 1.36
N VAL A 114 6.56 8.31 1.48
CA VAL A 114 5.86 7.66 2.60
C VAL A 114 5.74 6.18 2.30
N VAL A 115 6.44 5.37 3.09
CA VAL A 115 6.41 3.91 3.02
C VAL A 115 5.57 3.39 4.18
N VAL A 116 4.61 2.53 3.87
CA VAL A 116 3.71 1.94 4.85
C VAL A 116 3.75 0.42 4.77
N TYR A 117 3.95 -0.21 5.92
CA TYR A 117 3.96 -1.67 6.08
C TYR A 117 2.82 -2.12 7.00
N PRO A 118 1.62 -2.45 6.47
CA PRO A 118 0.55 -3.06 7.25
C PRO A 118 0.90 -4.51 7.58
N ILE A 119 1.05 -4.81 8.88
CA ILE A 119 1.30 -6.14 9.45
C ILE A 119 -0.01 -6.63 10.08
N LEU A 120 -0.88 -7.16 9.21
CA LEU A 120 -2.24 -7.56 9.51
C LEU A 120 -2.35 -9.09 9.55
N ASP A 121 -3.24 -9.59 10.40
CA ASP A 121 -3.67 -11.00 10.38
C ASP A 121 -4.89 -11.18 9.45
N LEU A 122 -4.65 -11.64 8.22
CA LEU A 122 -5.73 -11.86 7.24
C LEU A 122 -6.70 -12.98 7.63
N THR A 123 -6.41 -13.77 8.66
CA THR A 123 -7.40 -14.72 9.21
C THR A 123 -8.55 -14.01 9.92
N GLN A 124 -8.34 -12.77 10.37
CA GLN A 124 -9.34 -11.88 10.95
C GLN A 124 -10.05 -11.01 9.89
N HIS A 125 -9.63 -11.12 8.62
CA HIS A 125 -10.21 -10.41 7.50
C HIS A 125 -10.67 -11.42 6.43
N LYS A 126 -9.91 -11.51 5.32
CA LYS A 126 -10.15 -12.44 4.23
C LYS A 126 -8.83 -13.09 3.83
N LYS A 127 -8.80 -14.43 3.82
CA LYS A 127 -7.64 -15.25 3.41
C LYS A 127 -7.46 -15.26 1.89
N ASP A 128 -7.21 -14.08 1.32
CA ASP A 128 -7.08 -13.84 -0.12
C ASP A 128 -6.06 -12.72 -0.38
N LEU A 129 -4.92 -13.09 -0.95
CA LEU A 129 -3.81 -12.15 -1.18
C LEU A 129 -4.09 -11.20 -2.36
N HIS A 130 -4.91 -11.60 -3.33
CA HIS A 130 -5.31 -10.71 -4.41
C HIS A 130 -6.26 -9.64 -3.89
N TRP A 131 -7.23 -10.04 -3.07
CA TRP A 131 -8.09 -9.10 -2.35
C TRP A 131 -7.25 -8.14 -1.48
N TYR A 132 -6.33 -8.67 -0.67
CA TYR A 132 -5.49 -7.83 0.19
C TYR A 132 -4.70 -6.79 -0.63
N LEU A 133 -4.09 -7.19 -1.74
CA LEU A 133 -3.39 -6.27 -2.63
C LEU A 133 -4.32 -5.17 -3.15
N ARG A 134 -5.55 -5.51 -3.56
CA ARG A 134 -6.54 -4.51 -4.00
C ARG A 134 -6.97 -3.58 -2.87
N GLN A 135 -7.06 -4.06 -1.63
CA GLN A 135 -7.32 -3.21 -0.46
C GLN A 135 -6.16 -2.28 -0.16
N VAL A 136 -4.90 -2.72 -0.33
CA VAL A 136 -3.73 -1.84 -0.18
C VAL A 136 -3.75 -0.72 -1.24
N GLU A 137 -4.09 -1.03 -2.49
CA GLU A 137 -4.31 0.00 -3.52
C GLU A 137 -5.48 0.93 -3.14
N GLU A 138 -6.54 0.41 -2.51
CA GLU A 138 -7.68 1.21 -2.05
C GLU A 138 -7.29 2.22 -0.97
N VAL A 139 -6.47 1.79 0.01
CA VAL A 139 -5.92 2.69 1.03
C VAL A 139 -5.22 3.87 0.39
N VAL A 140 -4.37 3.61 -0.60
CA VAL A 140 -3.64 4.66 -1.33
C VAL A 140 -4.59 5.57 -2.10
N ILE A 141 -5.58 5.02 -2.81
CA ILE A 141 -6.57 5.81 -3.55
C ILE A 141 -7.35 6.74 -2.61
N ARG A 142 -7.80 6.25 -1.46
CA ARG A 142 -8.50 7.06 -0.45
C ARG A 142 -7.60 8.10 0.20
N THR A 143 -6.34 7.75 0.44
CA THR A 143 -5.32 8.70 0.92
C THR A 143 -5.18 9.88 -0.05
N LEU A 144 -5.04 9.60 -1.35
CA LEU A 144 -4.94 10.63 -2.40
C LEU A 144 -6.22 11.47 -2.51
N ALA A 145 -7.38 10.86 -2.35
CA ALA A 145 -8.67 11.56 -2.45
C ALA A 145 -8.82 12.67 -1.41
N LYS A 146 -8.20 12.56 -0.23
CA LYS A 146 -8.18 13.63 0.80
C LYS A 146 -7.52 14.93 0.32
N PHE A 147 -6.65 14.84 -0.69
CA PHE A 147 -5.96 15.98 -1.31
C PHE A 147 -6.55 16.37 -2.67
N GLY A 148 -7.72 15.79 -3.02
CA GLY A 148 -8.35 16.00 -4.31
C GLY A 148 -7.52 15.46 -5.48
N ILE A 149 -6.71 14.42 -5.25
CA ILE A 149 -5.96 13.70 -6.28
C ILE A 149 -6.72 12.41 -6.60
N GLN A 150 -7.13 12.23 -7.86
CA GLN A 150 -7.82 11.03 -8.30
C GLN A 150 -6.81 9.92 -8.63
N GLY A 151 -6.64 8.98 -7.69
CA GLY A 151 -5.86 7.76 -7.90
C GLY A 151 -6.69 6.63 -8.52
N GLU A 152 -6.04 5.81 -9.34
CA GLU A 152 -6.67 4.74 -10.11
C GLU A 152 -5.83 3.47 -10.13
N ARG A 153 -6.49 2.33 -10.35
CA ARG A 153 -5.84 1.07 -10.71
C ARG A 153 -5.80 0.97 -12.22
N VAL A 154 -4.67 0.54 -12.78
CA VAL A 154 -4.55 0.24 -14.21
C VAL A 154 -4.46 -1.27 -14.38
N ASP A 155 -5.26 -1.84 -15.28
CA ASP A 155 -5.27 -3.28 -15.49
C ASP A 155 -3.87 -3.80 -15.89
N GLY A 156 -3.51 -4.96 -15.35
CA GLY A 156 -2.18 -5.53 -15.49
C GLY A 156 -1.05 -4.82 -14.73
N LEU A 157 -1.29 -3.66 -14.10
CA LEU A 157 -0.23 -2.85 -13.49
C LEU A 157 -0.47 -2.55 -12.01
N THR A 158 0.14 -3.38 -11.17
CA THR A 158 0.11 -3.23 -9.71
C THR A 158 0.58 -1.86 -9.24
N GLY A 159 -0.17 -1.26 -8.32
CA GLY A 159 0.10 0.06 -7.75
C GLY A 159 -1.01 1.04 -8.10
N VAL A 160 -0.80 2.30 -7.69
CA VAL A 160 -1.76 3.37 -7.94
C VAL A 160 -1.16 4.38 -8.89
N TRP A 161 -2.01 4.80 -9.83
CA TRP A 161 -1.68 5.65 -10.95
C TRP A 161 -2.58 6.88 -10.94
N VAL A 162 -2.10 7.98 -11.49
CA VAL A 162 -2.86 9.22 -11.65
C VAL A 162 -2.74 9.68 -13.09
N GLU A 163 -3.83 10.21 -13.63
CA GLU A 163 -3.81 10.87 -14.93
C GLU A 163 -3.27 12.29 -14.78
N GLU A 164 -2.25 12.63 -15.56
CA GLU A 164 -1.78 14.00 -15.70
C GLU A 164 -2.18 14.56 -17.07
N LYS A 165 -2.35 15.88 -17.15
CA LYS A 165 -2.76 16.52 -18.41
C LYS A 165 -1.59 16.47 -19.41
N PRO A 166 -1.87 16.24 -20.70
CA PRO A 166 -0.85 16.36 -21.74
C PRO A 166 -0.12 17.70 -21.63
N GLY A 167 1.21 17.68 -21.56
CA GLY A 167 2.06 18.87 -21.45
C GLY A 167 2.31 19.40 -20.03
N SER A 168 1.84 18.73 -18.96
CA SER A 168 2.13 19.12 -17.57
C SER A 168 3.40 18.47 -16.98
N GLY A 169 4.16 17.72 -17.78
CA GLY A 169 5.39 17.05 -17.35
C GLY A 169 6.50 17.12 -18.40
N ASP A 170 7.70 16.67 -18.03
CA ASP A 170 8.88 16.65 -18.90
C ASP A 170 8.59 15.85 -20.20
N GLU A 171 8.44 16.54 -21.33
CA GLU A 171 8.11 15.95 -22.65
C GLU A 171 9.13 14.88 -23.09
N GLU A 172 10.33 14.91 -22.52
CA GLU A 172 11.45 14.00 -22.80
C GLU A 172 11.14 12.53 -22.45
N HIS A 173 10.16 12.27 -21.59
CA HIS A 173 9.78 10.91 -21.16
C HIS A 173 8.55 10.34 -21.88
N ARG A 174 8.12 10.94 -23.00
CA ARG A 174 7.00 10.43 -23.81
C ARG A 174 7.43 9.22 -24.65
N LYS A 175 7.26 8.00 -24.13
CA LYS A 175 7.31 6.76 -24.92
C LYS A 175 5.97 6.05 -24.82
N GLY A 176 5.36 5.71 -25.96
CA GLY A 176 4.09 4.97 -26.03
C GLY A 176 2.90 5.77 -26.58
N ASN A 177 1.92 5.04 -27.13
CA ASN A 177 0.64 5.56 -27.64
C ASN A 177 -0.50 5.18 -26.68
N TYR A 178 -0.47 5.72 -25.47
CA TYR A 178 -1.54 5.50 -24.50
C TYR A 178 -2.59 6.60 -24.62
N GLU A 179 -3.87 6.23 -24.56
CA GLU A 179 -4.99 7.20 -24.63
C GLU A 179 -5.00 8.18 -23.45
N ARG A 180 -4.45 7.76 -22.30
CA ARG A 180 -4.34 8.55 -21.06
C ARG A 180 -2.89 8.54 -20.57
N GLU A 181 -2.38 9.70 -20.18
CA GLU A 181 -1.04 9.82 -19.57
C GLU A 181 -1.09 9.42 -18.10
N MET A 182 -1.10 8.10 -17.86
CA MET A 182 -1.08 7.54 -16.50
C MET A 182 0.35 7.51 -15.95
N ARG A 183 0.57 8.20 -14.83
CA ARG A 183 1.84 8.18 -14.10
C ARG A 183 1.71 7.45 -12.77
N LYS A 184 2.71 6.64 -12.44
CA LYS A 184 2.68 5.88 -11.18
C LYS A 184 3.01 6.79 -10.02
N ILE A 185 2.08 6.94 -9.09
CA ILE A 185 2.30 7.74 -7.86
C ILE A 185 2.66 6.85 -6.67
N CYS A 186 2.27 5.57 -6.70
CA CYS A 186 2.53 4.65 -5.62
C CYS A 186 2.88 3.24 -6.11
N ALA A 187 3.99 2.70 -5.62
CA ALA A 187 4.33 1.29 -5.78
C ALA A 187 3.67 0.46 -4.67
N VAL A 188 3.07 -0.66 -5.05
CA VAL A 188 2.50 -1.65 -4.11
C VAL A 188 3.23 -2.98 -4.31
N GLY A 189 3.71 -3.55 -3.22
CA GLY A 189 4.40 -4.84 -3.23
C GLY A 189 4.27 -5.48 -1.86
N THR A 190 3.48 -6.53 -1.77
CA THR A 190 3.16 -7.21 -0.51
C THR A 190 3.76 -8.61 -0.47
N HIS A 191 3.89 -9.14 0.75
CA HIS A 191 4.12 -10.55 1.03
C HIS A 191 3.23 -10.96 2.19
N ALA A 192 2.96 -12.26 2.32
CA ALA A 192 2.33 -12.79 3.52
C ALA A 192 2.90 -14.17 3.84
N SER A 193 3.13 -14.42 5.13
CA SER A 193 3.50 -15.72 5.66
C SER A 193 2.45 -16.17 6.66
N ARG A 194 1.87 -17.36 6.43
CA ARG A 194 0.77 -17.90 7.27
C ARG A 194 -0.37 -16.90 7.49
N TRP A 195 -0.73 -16.14 6.45
CA TRP A 195 -1.77 -15.11 6.46
C TRP A 195 -1.44 -13.84 7.27
N ILE A 196 -0.21 -13.70 7.77
CA ILE A 196 0.28 -12.45 8.34
C ILE A 196 1.03 -11.66 7.26
N THR A 197 0.65 -10.41 7.05
CA THR A 197 1.18 -9.57 5.96
C THR A 197 2.49 -8.88 6.33
N MET A 198 3.28 -8.54 5.31
CA MET A 198 4.41 -7.62 5.39
C MET A 198 4.65 -6.94 4.05
N HIS A 199 5.61 -6.02 4.03
CA HIS A 199 5.74 -4.99 3.02
C HIS A 199 4.42 -4.21 2.91
N GLY A 200 4.13 -3.61 1.76
CA GLY A 200 2.97 -2.75 1.66
C GLY A 200 3.07 -1.84 0.45
N PHE A 201 3.10 -0.54 0.71
CA PHE A 201 3.13 0.47 -0.34
C PHE A 201 4.13 1.58 -0.08
N ALA A 202 4.54 2.24 -1.16
CA ALA A 202 5.49 3.34 -1.16
C ALA A 202 4.90 4.46 -2.02
N LEU A 203 4.39 5.51 -1.36
CA LEU A 203 3.70 6.64 -1.97
C LEU A 203 4.66 7.82 -2.12
N ASN A 204 4.84 8.27 -3.36
CA ASN A 204 5.74 9.38 -3.66
C ASN A 204 5.09 10.70 -3.22
N VAL A 205 5.68 11.38 -2.23
CA VAL A 205 5.16 12.67 -1.74
C VAL A 205 6.01 13.82 -2.27
N THR A 206 7.19 14.03 -1.69
CA THR A 206 8.25 14.97 -2.14
C THR A 206 9.47 14.20 -2.64
N THR A 207 9.26 12.95 -3.08
CA THR A 207 10.33 12.02 -3.45
C THR A 207 11.11 12.53 -4.65
N ASP A 208 12.44 12.48 -4.57
CA ASP A 208 13.29 12.72 -5.74
C ASP A 208 13.11 11.60 -6.77
N LEU A 209 12.32 11.89 -7.82
CA LEU A 209 11.93 10.91 -8.82
C LEU A 209 13.09 10.44 -9.71
N ARG A 210 14.23 11.15 -9.73
CA ARG A 210 15.43 10.74 -10.49
C ARG A 210 15.99 9.40 -10.01
N GLY A 211 15.65 8.97 -8.79
CA GLY A 211 15.94 7.62 -8.32
C GLY A 211 15.32 6.53 -9.21
N PHE A 212 14.19 6.80 -9.87
CA PHE A 212 13.56 5.82 -10.77
C PHE A 212 14.26 5.70 -12.13
N ASP A 213 15.03 6.70 -12.56
CA ASP A 213 15.73 6.71 -13.87
C ASP A 213 16.78 5.59 -13.98
N ARG A 214 17.27 5.13 -12.83
CA ARG A 214 18.30 4.08 -12.71
C ARG A 214 17.73 2.67 -12.75
N ILE A 215 16.42 2.52 -12.94
CA ILE A 215 15.74 1.22 -13.00
C ILE A 215 14.71 1.18 -14.14
N ILE A 216 14.20 -0.01 -14.41
CA ILE A 216 13.02 -0.25 -15.27
C ILE A 216 11.94 -0.86 -14.37
N PRO A 217 11.05 -0.04 -13.77
CA PRO A 217 10.02 -0.56 -12.88
C PRO A 217 9.03 -1.45 -13.65
N CYS A 218 8.73 -2.63 -13.11
CA CYS A 218 7.74 -3.54 -13.68
C CYS A 218 8.00 -3.96 -15.14
N GLY A 219 9.26 -3.96 -15.60
CA GLY A 219 9.67 -4.42 -16.93
C GLY A 219 9.18 -3.54 -18.08
N ILE A 220 8.62 -2.37 -17.77
CA ILE A 220 7.99 -1.46 -18.74
C ILE A 220 8.80 -0.15 -18.72
N ASP A 221 9.63 0.06 -19.74
CA ASP A 221 10.52 1.23 -19.87
C ASP A 221 9.79 2.53 -20.25
N ASP A 222 8.47 2.47 -20.48
CA ASP A 222 7.69 3.56 -21.07
C ASP A 222 6.74 4.28 -20.10
N ARG A 223 6.78 3.99 -18.80
CA ARG A 223 5.83 4.59 -17.83
C ARG A 223 6.50 5.45 -16.78
N ALA A 224 6.16 6.73 -16.82
CA ALA A 224 6.66 7.73 -15.89
C ALA A 224 6.08 7.54 -14.47
N VAL A 225 6.86 7.96 -13.49
CA VAL A 225 6.44 8.13 -12.10
C VAL A 225 6.05 9.58 -11.85
N THR A 226 5.28 9.83 -10.79
CA THR A 226 4.97 11.17 -10.28
C THR A 226 4.94 11.18 -8.76
N SER A 227 4.63 12.33 -8.16
CA SER A 227 4.56 12.56 -6.72
C SER A 227 3.41 13.50 -6.35
N ILE A 228 2.99 13.48 -5.09
CA ILE A 228 1.96 14.40 -4.59
C ILE A 228 2.41 15.85 -4.74
N GLU A 229 3.68 16.19 -4.44
CA GLU A 229 4.22 17.54 -4.53
C GLU A 229 4.05 18.18 -5.91
N ARG A 230 4.16 17.39 -6.99
CA ARG A 230 3.93 17.89 -8.36
C ARG A 230 2.49 18.31 -8.61
N LEU A 231 1.53 17.71 -7.90
CA LEU A 231 0.09 17.91 -8.09
C LEU A 231 -0.50 18.86 -7.04
N ARG A 232 0.01 18.81 -5.82
CA ARG A 232 -0.41 19.54 -4.62
C ARG A 232 0.82 19.87 -3.77
N PRO A 233 1.57 20.94 -4.12
CA PRO A 233 2.83 21.30 -3.45
C PRO A 233 2.70 21.66 -1.97
N ASP A 234 1.49 21.94 -1.51
CA ASP A 234 1.15 22.32 -0.14
C ASP A 234 0.97 21.12 0.81
N VAL A 235 0.88 19.90 0.28
CA VAL A 235 0.68 18.68 1.07
C VAL A 235 2.00 18.18 1.66
N THR A 236 2.02 17.99 2.98
CA THR A 236 3.23 17.54 3.70
C THR A 236 3.27 16.01 3.89
N ILE A 237 4.45 15.49 4.25
CA ILE A 237 4.62 14.08 4.65
C ILE A 237 3.68 13.71 5.80
N LYS A 238 3.51 14.61 6.77
CA LYS A 238 2.64 14.37 7.93
C LYS A 238 1.19 14.25 7.49
N ASP A 239 0.71 15.15 6.62
CA ASP A 239 -0.68 15.10 6.13
C ASP A 239 -0.96 13.77 5.42
N VAL A 240 -0.01 13.29 4.60
CA VAL A 240 -0.12 12.01 3.90
C VAL A 240 -0.13 10.83 4.86
N GLN A 241 0.70 10.84 5.91
CA GLN A 241 0.68 9.80 6.94
C GLN A 241 -0.65 9.80 7.71
N ASP A 242 -1.17 10.97 8.09
CA ASP A 242 -2.46 11.12 8.77
C ASP A 242 -3.59 10.52 7.91
N ALA A 243 -3.64 10.90 6.63
CA ALA A 243 -4.63 10.39 5.67
C ALA A 243 -4.48 8.88 5.41
N ALA A 244 -3.26 8.35 5.38
CA ALA A 244 -3.01 6.93 5.21
C ALA A 244 -3.49 6.11 6.42
N ILE A 245 -3.29 6.60 7.64
CA ILE A 245 -3.76 5.94 8.87
C ILE A 245 -5.29 5.88 8.88
N GLU A 246 -5.96 7.00 8.57
CA GLU A 246 -7.42 7.05 8.45
C GLU A 246 -7.92 6.05 7.39
N ALA A 247 -7.32 6.06 6.20
CA ALA A 247 -7.70 5.16 5.11
C ALA A 247 -7.50 3.68 5.46
N ILE A 248 -6.44 3.31 6.18
CA ILE A 248 -6.23 1.92 6.68
C ILE A 248 -7.39 1.53 7.62
N GLY A 249 -7.74 2.41 8.56
CA GLY A 249 -8.85 2.19 9.49
C GLY A 249 -10.18 1.96 8.77
N GLU A 250 -10.47 2.77 7.75
CA GLU A 250 -11.69 2.63 6.95
C GLU A 250 -11.72 1.35 6.10
N VAL A 251 -10.64 1.08 5.36
CA VAL A 251 -10.59 -0.01 4.35
C VAL A 251 -10.55 -1.39 4.99
N PHE A 252 -9.88 -1.52 6.14
CA PHE A 252 -9.75 -2.77 6.88
C PHE A 252 -10.68 -2.86 8.10
N HIS A 253 -11.51 -1.84 8.34
CA HIS A 253 -12.41 -1.74 9.48
C HIS A 253 -11.70 -1.88 10.85
N LEU A 254 -10.57 -1.19 10.98
CA LEU A 254 -9.73 -1.20 12.17
C LEU A 254 -10.01 0.00 13.07
N ASP A 255 -9.81 -0.19 14.37
CA ASP A 255 -9.73 0.91 15.35
C ASP A 255 -8.27 1.34 15.45
N MET A 256 -7.96 2.54 14.93
CA MET A 256 -6.58 3.01 14.75
C MET A 256 -6.13 3.82 15.96
N GLU A 257 -4.98 3.46 16.51
CA GLU A 257 -4.21 4.27 17.46
C GLU A 257 -2.88 4.63 16.80
N ASP A 258 -2.53 5.90 16.72
CA ASP A 258 -1.24 6.32 16.16
C ASP A 258 -0.28 6.85 17.22
N ILE A 259 0.99 6.47 17.09
CA ILE A 259 2.06 6.86 18.02
C ILE A 259 3.34 7.21 17.26
N GLU A 260 4.04 8.22 17.78
CA GLU A 260 5.43 8.51 17.40
C GLU A 260 6.36 7.60 18.20
N ALA A 261 7.23 6.86 17.52
CA ALA A 261 8.11 5.90 18.16
C ALA A 261 9.46 5.77 17.43
N LYS A 262 10.48 5.28 18.13
CA LYS A 262 11.77 4.93 17.51
C LYS A 262 11.83 3.47 17.04
N THR A 263 10.94 2.64 17.58
CA THR A 263 10.85 1.19 17.32
C THR A 263 9.40 0.74 17.45
N PRO A 264 8.93 -0.21 16.63
CA PRO A 264 7.63 -0.85 16.81
C PRO A 264 7.66 -2.07 17.74
N LEU A 265 8.87 -2.48 18.18
CA LEU A 265 9.14 -3.57 19.12
C LEU A 265 9.46 -3.03 20.51
#